data_AF-A0A1B8TX52-F1
#
_entry.id   AF-A0A1B8TX52-F1
#
_cell.length_a   1.000
_cell.length_b   1.000
_cell.length_c   1.000
_cell.angle_alpha   90.00
_cell.angle_beta   90.00
_cell.angle_gamma   90.00
#
_symmetry.space_group_name_H-M   'P 1'
#
loop_
_entity.id
_entity.type
_entity.pdbx_description
1 polymer ?
#
loop_
_entity_poly.entity_id
_entity_poly.type
_entity_poly.pdbx_seq_one_letter_code
_entity_poly.pdbx_strand_id
1 'polypeptide(L)'
;MDWIKIASIVSISLQFISFWFAAPEVLGSEWLQKAEAIIRKGIKTIPTILMFILGAIIGVITPKTLDEFNLKILIPLVLILILILILSKKIQKILDEKISVPLLNKLIINQNFRFSLLKTAAILFTLGFILQIITIIYS
;
A
#
# COMPACT_ATOMS: atom_id res chain seq x y z
N MET A 1 -13.15 -10.54 -29.88
CA MET A 1 -11.82 -11.04 -29.47
C MET A 1 -11.21 -10.21 -28.34
N ASP A 2 -11.32 -8.88 -28.29
CA ASP A 2 -10.72 -8.10 -27.18
C ASP A 2 -11.46 -8.22 -25.84
N TRP A 3 -12.79 -8.37 -25.86
CA TRP A 3 -13.57 -8.58 -24.64
C TRP A 3 -13.20 -9.87 -23.91
N ILE A 4 -12.82 -10.92 -24.65
CA ILE A 4 -12.35 -12.22 -24.12
C ILE A 4 -11.02 -12.05 -23.40
N LYS A 5 -10.10 -11.27 -23.97
CA LYS A 5 -8.81 -10.94 -23.31
C LYS A 5 -9.03 -10.17 -22.02
N ILE A 6 -9.90 -9.16 -22.03
CA ILE A 6 -10.24 -8.37 -20.84
C ILE A 6 -10.89 -9.27 -19.77
N ALA A 7 -11.84 -10.12 -20.17
CA ALA A 7 -12.47 -11.09 -19.27
C ALA A 7 -11.44 -12.03 -18.64
N SER A 8 -10.51 -12.58 -19.42
CA SER A 8 -9.41 -13.42 -18.91
C SER A 8 -8.55 -12.69 -17.87
N ILE A 9 -8.17 -11.44 -18.15
CA ILE A 9 -7.38 -10.61 -17.21
C ILE A 9 -8.16 -10.37 -15.92
N VAL A 10 -9.44 -10.03 -16.01
CA VAL A 10 -10.32 -9.80 -14.85
C VAL A 10 -10.49 -11.07 -14.04
N SER A 11 -10.71 -12.22 -14.68
CA SER A 11 -10.79 -13.53 -14.04
C SER A 11 -9.53 -13.86 -13.24
N ILE A 12 -8.36 -13.77 -13.88
CA ILE A 12 -7.07 -14.06 -13.23
C ILE A 12 -6.85 -13.10 -12.07
N SER A 13 -7.17 -11.83 -12.24
CA SER A 13 -7.05 -10.82 -11.18
C SER A 13 -7.96 -11.12 -9.99
N LEU A 14 -9.21 -11.52 -10.24
CA LEU A 14 -10.17 -11.93 -9.19
C LEU A 14 -9.69 -13.15 -8.42
N GLN A 15 -9.19 -14.18 -9.12
CA GLN A 15 -8.63 -15.38 -8.49
C GLN A 15 -7.38 -15.03 -7.68
N PHE A 16 -6.51 -14.17 -8.20
CA PHE A 16 -5.32 -13.70 -7.49
C PHE A 16 -5.66 -12.94 -6.21
N ILE A 17 -6.62 -12.00 -6.27
CA ILE A 17 -7.07 -11.23 -5.10
C ILE A 17 -7.68 -12.16 -4.05
N SER A 18 -8.42 -13.19 -4.46
CA SER A 18 -8.97 -14.19 -3.56
C SER A 18 -7.87 -14.87 -2.71
N PHE A 19 -6.75 -15.26 -3.31
CA PHE A 19 -5.65 -15.86 -2.54
C PHE A 19 -5.14 -14.95 -1.43
N TRP A 20 -5.03 -13.64 -1.69
CA TRP A 20 -4.62 -12.67 -0.68
C TRP A 20 -5.65 -12.48 0.43
N PHE A 21 -6.94 -12.69 0.16
CA PHE A 21 -7.98 -12.65 1.17
C PHE A 21 -8.04 -13.93 2.01
N ALA A 22 -7.69 -15.09 1.45
CA ALA A 22 -7.57 -16.34 2.19
C ALA A 22 -6.27 -16.42 3.02
N ALA A 23 -5.22 -15.71 2.60
CA ALA A 23 -3.89 -15.76 3.21
C ALA A 23 -3.87 -15.52 4.74
N PRO A 24 -4.59 -14.55 5.33
CA PRO A 24 -4.63 -14.35 6.79
C PRO A 24 -5.12 -15.57 7.58
N GLU A 25 -6.01 -16.38 7.02
CA GLU A 25 -6.53 -17.56 7.68
C GLU A 25 -5.62 -18.78 7.46
N VAL A 26 -5.09 -18.94 6.25
CA VAL A 26 -4.21 -20.07 5.88
C VAL A 26 -2.83 -19.96 6.53
N LEU A 27 -2.27 -18.75 6.64
CA LEU A 27 -0.91 -18.53 7.12
C LEU A 27 -0.82 -18.43 8.66
N GLY A 28 -1.95 -18.33 9.35
CA GLY A 28 -2.04 -18.31 10.79
C GLY A 28 -1.49 -17.04 11.47
N SER A 29 -1.58 -17.02 12.80
CA SER A 29 -1.24 -15.86 13.64
C SER A 29 0.25 -15.50 13.61
N GLU A 30 1.15 -16.49 13.53
CA GLU A 30 2.59 -16.25 13.52
C GLU A 30 3.06 -15.49 12.27
N TRP A 31 2.50 -15.82 11.10
CA TRP A 31 2.80 -15.09 9.89
C TRP A 31 2.21 -13.68 9.91
N LEU A 32 1.00 -13.52 10.47
CA LEU A 32 0.38 -12.20 10.62
C LEU A 32 1.18 -11.27 11.54
N GLN A 33 1.83 -11.80 12.58
CA GLN A 33 2.75 -11.01 13.42
C GLN A 33 4.02 -10.58 12.66
N LYS A 34 4.54 -11.43 11.76
CA LYS A 34 5.65 -11.04 10.86
C LYS A 34 5.20 -9.98 9.86
N ALA A 35 4.00 -10.12 9.29
CA ALA A 35 3.40 -9.13 8.42
C ALA A 35 3.18 -7.80 9.15
N GLU A 36 2.77 -7.81 10.42
CA GLU A 36 2.72 -6.62 11.28
C GLU A 36 4.07 -5.90 11.33
N ALA A 37 5.16 -6.63 11.61
CA ALA A 37 6.49 -6.01 11.68
C ALA A 37 6.89 -5.38 10.34
N ILE A 38 6.58 -6.02 9.21
CA ILE A 38 6.86 -5.51 7.87
C ILE A 38 6.01 -4.28 7.56
N ILE A 39 4.69 -4.33 7.80
CA ILE A 39 3.75 -3.24 7.53
C ILE A 39 4.10 -2.03 8.40
N ARG A 40 4.33 -2.22 9.71
CA ARG A 40 4.77 -1.15 10.61
C ARG A 40 6.08 -0.55 10.16
N LYS A 41 7.06 -1.36 9.74
CA LYS A 41 8.35 -0.87 9.21
C LYS A 41 8.15 -0.06 7.93
N GLY A 42 7.30 -0.52 7.01
CA GLY A 42 6.94 0.19 5.78
C GLY A 42 6.29 1.54 6.07
N ILE A 43 5.26 1.55 6.91
CA ILE A 43 4.55 2.76 7.32
C ILE A 43 5.49 3.74 8.02
N LYS A 44 6.39 3.24 8.88
CA LYS A 44 7.42 4.05 9.55
C LYS A 44 8.45 4.64 8.58
N THR A 45 8.59 4.08 7.38
CA THR A 45 9.51 4.54 6.34
C THR A 45 8.88 5.59 5.43
N ILE A 46 7.54 5.72 5.40
CA ILE A 46 6.82 6.72 4.57
C ILE A 46 7.32 8.15 4.81
N PRO A 47 7.43 8.65 6.06
CA PRO A 47 7.95 10.00 6.30
C PRO A 47 9.39 10.17 5.80
N THR A 48 10.22 9.13 5.91
CA THR A 48 11.61 9.14 5.45
C THR A 48 11.70 9.20 3.93
N ILE A 49 10.85 8.47 3.20
CA ILE A 49 10.79 8.53 1.73
C ILE A 49 10.39 9.93 1.27
N LEU A 50 9.38 10.53 1.92
CA LEU A 50 8.97 11.92 1.67
C LEU A 50 10.14 12.90 1.85
N MET A 51 10.90 12.76 2.94
CA MET A 51 12.09 13.58 3.18
C MET A 51 13.17 13.36 2.12
N PHE A 52 13.38 12.13 1.68
CA PHE A 52 14.35 11.82 0.63
C PHE A 52 13.97 12.47 -0.71
N ILE A 53 12.71 12.38 -1.11
CA ILE A 53 12.21 13.01 -2.36
C ILE A 53 12.36 14.54 -2.29
N LEU A 54 11.94 15.16 -1.18
CA LEU A 54 12.07 16.60 -1.00
C LEU A 54 13.53 17.06 -0.96
N GLY A 55 14.40 16.32 -0.28
CA GLY A 55 15.83 16.57 -0.25
C GLY A 55 16.47 16.49 -1.65
N ALA A 56 16.08 15.50 -2.44
CA ALA A 56 16.54 15.35 -3.82
C ALA A 56 16.08 16.52 -4.71
N ILE A 57 14.81 16.94 -4.58
CA ILE A 57 14.28 18.11 -5.30
C ILE A 57 15.07 19.37 -4.95
N ILE A 58 15.32 19.60 -3.66
CA ILE A 58 16.12 20.74 -3.20
C ILE A 58 17.54 20.66 -3.77
N GLY A 59 18.19 19.50 -3.67
CA GLY A 59 19.56 19.31 -4.17
C GLY A 59 19.71 19.58 -5.67
N VAL A 60 18.70 19.27 -6.49
CA VAL A 60 18.70 19.54 -7.94
C VAL A 60 18.42 21.01 -8.26
N ILE A 61 17.54 21.67 -7.49
CA ILE A 61 17.10 23.05 -7.74
C ILE A 61 18.09 24.08 -7.18
N THR A 62 18.78 23.76 -6.08
CA THR A 62 19.71 24.64 -5.39
C THR A 62 20.82 25.20 -6.29
N PRO A 63 21.57 24.41 -7.08
CA PRO A 63 22.61 24.97 -7.95
C PRO A 63 22.06 25.96 -8.98
N LYS A 64 20.93 25.63 -9.63
CA LYS A 64 20.30 26.50 -10.64
C LYS A 64 19.78 27.82 -10.07
N THR A 65 19.22 27.77 -8.86
CA THR A 65 18.65 28.95 -8.20
C THR A 65 19.69 29.86 -7.57
N LEU A 66 20.88 29.34 -7.24
CA LEU A 66 22.03 30.14 -6.81
C LEU A 66 22.67 30.89 -7.98
N ASP A 67 22.80 30.25 -9.15
CA ASP A 67 23.33 30.89 -10.36
C ASP A 67 22.43 32.05 -10.84
N GLU A 68 21.11 31.90 -10.76
CA GLU A 68 20.12 32.92 -11.14
C GLU A 68 19.75 33.88 -9.98
N PHE A 69 20.37 33.76 -8.81
CA PHE A 69 20.03 34.51 -7.59
C PHE A 69 18.52 34.51 -7.22
N ASN A 70 17.80 33.45 -7.56
CA ASN A 70 16.36 33.35 -7.34
C ASN A 70 16.01 32.76 -5.96
N LEU A 71 16.41 33.48 -4.91
CA LEU A 71 16.21 33.10 -3.50
C LEU A 71 14.74 32.96 -3.09
N LYS A 72 13.81 33.56 -3.87
CA LYS A 72 12.36 33.52 -3.59
C LYS A 72 11.78 32.12 -3.68
N ILE A 73 12.39 31.21 -4.45
CA ILE A 73 11.95 29.81 -4.59
C ILE A 73 12.66 28.91 -3.57
N LEU A 74 13.95 29.16 -3.32
CA LEU A 74 14.78 28.34 -2.43
C LEU A 74 14.33 28.43 -0.96
N ILE A 75 14.10 29.65 -0.46
CA ILE A 75 13.73 29.90 0.95
C ILE A 75 12.45 29.14 1.36
N PRO A 76 11.30 29.26 0.66
CA PRO A 76 10.10 28.54 1.05
C PRO A 76 10.25 27.02 0.94
N LEU A 77 11.02 26.52 -0.04
CA LEU A 77 11.26 25.08 -0.21
C LEU A 77 12.05 24.49 0.96
N VAL A 78 13.09 25.19 1.44
CA VAL A 78 13.85 24.81 2.64
C VAL A 78 12.99 24.92 3.90
N LEU A 79 12.14 25.95 4.00
CA LEU A 79 11.22 26.12 5.13
C LEU A 79 10.22 24.95 5.20
N ILE A 80 9.69 24.52 4.06
CA ILE A 80 8.82 23.34 3.93
C ILE A 80 9.55 22.07 4.36
N LEU A 81 10.82 21.89 3.97
CA LEU A 81 11.64 20.76 4.40
C LEU A 81 11.79 20.72 5.93
N ILE A 82 12.13 21.85 6.55
CA ILE A 82 12.27 21.98 8.01
C ILE A 82 10.94 21.68 8.72
N LEU A 83 9.84 22.21 8.19
CA LEU A 83 8.50 21.96 8.72
C LEU A 83 8.16 20.46 8.68
N ILE A 84 8.46 19.79 7.57
CA ILE A 84 8.24 18.35 7.39
C ILE A 84 9.17 17.53 8.30
N LEU A 85 10.41 17.95 8.52
CA LEU A 85 11.32 17.32 9.48
C LEU A 85 10.74 17.32 10.90
N ILE A 86 10.19 18.46 11.34
CA ILE A 86 9.56 18.60 12.67
C ILE A 86 8.28 17.75 12.76
N LEU A 87 7.48 17.73 11.70
CA LEU A 87 6.24 16.97 11.64
C LEU A 87 6.45 15.46 11.40
N SER A 88 7.60 15.04 10.89
CA SER A 88 7.88 13.65 10.48
C SER A 88 7.61 12.65 11.62
N LYS A 89 8.06 12.97 12.84
CA LYS A 89 7.84 12.16 14.04
C LYS A 89 6.36 12.09 14.43
N LYS A 90 5.63 13.21 14.29
CA LYS A 90 4.19 13.26 14.56
C LYS A 90 3.41 12.45 13.51
N ILE A 91 3.75 12.59 12.23
CA ILE A 91 3.15 11.83 11.13
C ILE A 91 3.38 10.34 11.36
N GLN A 92 4.61 9.93 11.70
CA GLN A 92 4.93 8.54 11.99
C GLN A 92 4.07 7.96 13.12
N LYS A 93 3.91 8.73 14.21
CA LYS A 93 3.07 8.32 15.35
C LYS A 93 1.60 8.22 14.98
N ILE A 94 1.07 9.20 14.25
CA ILE A 94 -0.33 9.20 13.79
C ILE A 94 -0.60 8.02 12.85
N LEU A 95 0.31 7.75 11.92
CA LEU A 95 0.21 6.63 10.98
C LEU A 95 0.23 5.28 11.71
N ASP A 96 1.10 5.13 12.72
CA ASP A 96 1.17 3.89 13.50
C ASP A 96 -0.11 3.68 14.33
N GLU A 97 -0.57 4.71 15.05
CA GLU A 97 -1.73 4.64 15.93
C GLU A 97 -3.08 4.53 15.19
N LYS A 98 -3.26 5.27 14.09
CA LYS A 98 -4.53 5.31 13.35
C LYS A 98 -4.64 4.29 12.21
N ILE A 99 -3.53 3.81 11.66
CA ILE A 99 -3.56 2.91 10.48
C ILE A 99 -3.01 1.55 10.87
N SER A 100 -1.74 1.46 11.28
CA SER A 100 -1.10 0.17 11.55
C SER A 100 -1.83 -0.61 12.65
N VAL A 101 -1.99 -0.01 13.83
CA VAL A 101 -2.56 -0.68 15.01
C VAL A 101 -3.99 -1.19 14.77
N PRO A 102 -4.96 -0.39 14.28
CA PRO A 102 -6.32 -0.90 14.09
C PRO A 102 -6.43 -1.91 12.95
N LEU A 103 -5.63 -1.77 11.89
CA LEU A 103 -5.62 -2.71 10.78
C LEU A 103 -5.08 -4.08 11.23
N LEU A 104 -3.98 -4.08 11.97
CA LEU A 104 -3.36 -5.29 12.50
C LEU A 104 -4.17 -5.94 13.62
N ASN A 105 -4.77 -5.15 14.52
CA ASN A 105 -5.67 -5.68 15.53
C ASN A 105 -6.89 -6.37 14.89
N LYS A 106 -7.46 -5.81 13.82
CA LYS A 106 -8.57 -6.45 13.09
C LYS A 106 -8.13 -7.73 12.37
N LEU A 107 -6.94 -7.73 11.76
CA LEU A 107 -6.42 -8.89 11.02
C LEU A 107 -5.95 -10.04 11.92
N ILE A 108 -5.31 -9.73 13.06
CA ILE A 108 -4.70 -10.73 13.95
C ILE A 108 -5.72 -11.25 14.96
N ILE A 109 -6.52 -10.37 15.57
CA ILE A 109 -7.31 -10.72 16.76
C ILE A 109 -8.71 -11.23 16.37
N ASN A 110 -9.29 -10.73 15.28
CA ASN A 110 -10.68 -11.05 14.96
C ASN A 110 -10.78 -12.30 14.05
N GLN A 111 -11.03 -13.46 14.68
CA GLN A 111 -11.30 -14.72 13.96
C GLN A 111 -12.49 -14.62 13.00
N ASN A 112 -13.57 -13.91 13.39
CA ASN A 112 -14.73 -13.71 12.51
C ASN A 112 -14.36 -12.91 11.26
N PHE A 113 -13.46 -11.93 11.38
CA PHE A 113 -12.98 -11.15 10.25
C PHE A 113 -12.15 -12.00 9.28
N ARG A 114 -11.21 -12.82 9.78
CA ARG A 114 -10.42 -13.74 8.95
C ARG A 114 -11.30 -14.77 8.25
N PHE A 115 -12.27 -15.35 8.98
CA PHE A 115 -13.24 -16.26 8.39
C PHE A 115 -14.14 -15.59 7.35
N SER A 116 -14.54 -14.34 7.56
CA SER A 116 -15.28 -13.56 6.56
C SER A 116 -14.43 -13.30 5.31
N LEU A 117 -13.15 -12.94 5.48
CA LEU A 117 -12.22 -12.78 4.35
C LEU A 117 -12.04 -14.09 3.57
N LEU A 118 -11.94 -15.23 4.26
CA LEU A 118 -11.87 -16.55 3.62
C LEU A 118 -13.15 -16.85 2.82
N LYS A 119 -14.33 -16.56 3.37
CA LYS A 119 -15.59 -16.70 2.64
C LYS A 119 -15.64 -15.81 1.39
N THR A 120 -15.25 -14.54 1.55
CA THR A 120 -15.18 -13.60 0.42
C THR A 120 -14.17 -14.06 -0.62
N ALA A 121 -13.02 -14.60 -0.21
CA ALA A 121 -12.04 -15.22 -1.09
C ALA A 121 -12.66 -16.37 -1.90
N ALA A 122 -13.34 -17.32 -1.24
CA ALA A 122 -13.96 -18.45 -1.93
C ALA A 122 -14.99 -17.98 -2.98
N ILE A 123 -15.77 -16.93 -2.68
CA ILE A 123 -16.72 -16.33 -3.62
C ILE A 123 -16.00 -15.66 -4.80
N LEU A 124 -14.98 -14.84 -4.55
CA LEU A 124 -14.21 -14.20 -5.63
C LEU A 124 -13.51 -15.22 -6.53
N PHE A 125 -12.99 -16.30 -5.93
CA PHE A 125 -12.32 -17.37 -6.67
C PHE A 125 -13.30 -18.09 -7.58
N THR A 126 -14.47 -18.47 -7.06
CA THR A 126 -15.49 -19.16 -7.86
C THR A 126 -16.03 -18.28 -8.98
N LEU A 127 -16.28 -16.99 -8.73
CA LEU A 127 -16.70 -16.05 -9.77
C LEU A 127 -15.62 -15.87 -10.85
N GLY A 128 -14.35 -15.68 -10.44
CA GLY A 128 -13.24 -15.59 -11.37
C GLY A 128 -13.11 -16.87 -12.21
N PHE A 129 -13.25 -18.04 -11.58
CA PHE A 129 -13.17 -19.33 -12.27
C PHE A 129 -14.30 -19.53 -13.29
N ILE A 130 -15.55 -19.18 -12.93
CA ILE A 130 -16.69 -19.22 -13.86
C ILE A 130 -16.43 -18.30 -15.07
N LEU A 131 -15.93 -17.09 -14.81
CA LEU A 131 -15.61 -16.13 -15.86
C LEU A 131 -14.47 -16.64 -16.76
N GLN A 132 -13.50 -17.38 -16.21
CA GLN A 132 -12.48 -18.08 -17.00
C GLN A 132 -13.09 -19.15 -17.91
N ILE A 133 -13.99 -19.98 -17.39
CA ILE A 133 -14.66 -21.05 -18.17
C ILE A 133 -15.42 -20.43 -19.34
N ILE A 134 -16.22 -19.39 -19.09
CA ILE A 134 -16.95 -18.67 -20.13
C ILE A 134 -15.97 -18.16 -21.19
N THR A 135 -14.88 -17.52 -20.75
CA THR A 135 -13.85 -17.00 -21.65
C THR A 135 -13.23 -18.09 -22.53
N ILE A 136 -12.97 -19.29 -21.99
CA ILE A 136 -12.43 -20.43 -22.74
C ILE A 136 -13.44 -20.97 -23.75
N ILE A 137 -14.73 -21.08 -23.39
CA ILE A 137 -15.78 -21.60 -24.27
C ILE A 137 -16.01 -20.69 -25.49
N TYR A 138 -15.91 -19.38 -25.30
CA TYR A 138 -16.13 -18.39 -26.36
C TYR A 138 -14.87 -17.94 -27.10
N SER A 139 -13.68 -18.40 -26.68
CA SER A 139 -12.38 -18.14 -27.33
C SER A 139 -12.14 -19.07 -28.51
#